data_AF-A0A182W6Z8-F1
#
_entry.id   AF-A0A182W6Z8-F1
#
_cell.length_a   1.000
_cell.length_b   1.000
_cell.length_c   1.000
_cell.angle_alpha   90.00
_cell.angle_beta   90.00
_cell.angle_gamma   90.00
#
_symmetry.space_group_name_H-M   'P 1'
#
loop_
_entity.id
_entity.type
_entity.pdbx_description
1 polymer ?
#
loop_
_entity_poly.entity_id
_entity_poly.type
_entity_poly.pdbx_seq_one_letter_code
_entity_poly.pdbx_strand_id
1 'polypeptide(L)'
;MLKLAGALDNVVLRVGTQEPKVEKLETDTHCLGMLISEYEVIFRSTAKHLERHDVRVQEFERTFQRMDKERDALRAEVRSINEQVNYLTTVKADKVDVQTELNRRALGTDMQQRVPYTVFNDTGRDLTRMVTQLREELHEVDQNLKTVQYELVKGLGAKASAHDVTQIRKQLVGALGRWQKMEKEQQARTVIMGDSSSSAVTTICDTSSDSSKCLTCGIQTTLEGSRTVVPAKFVPVNRIKHGARNAGGMHTKCVPPEKVFRTGSLGVVKKATQHEKRADQQWKF
;
A
#
# COMPACT_ATOMS: atom_id res chain seq x y z
N MET A 1 -53.93 -31.08 109.50
CA MET A 1 -52.76 -31.92 109.15
C MET A 1 -52.82 -32.43 107.71
N LEU A 2 -53.85 -33.20 107.29
CA LEU A 2 -53.92 -33.79 105.93
C LEU A 2 -53.91 -32.79 104.75
N LYS A 3 -54.59 -31.64 104.86
CA LYS A 3 -54.59 -30.60 103.79
C LYS A 3 -53.21 -29.95 103.58
N LEU A 4 -52.40 -29.87 104.64
CA LEU A 4 -51.06 -29.29 104.58
C LEU A 4 -50.10 -30.25 103.87
N ALA A 5 -50.21 -31.56 104.14
CA ALA A 5 -49.42 -32.58 103.46
C ALA A 5 -49.72 -32.63 101.95
N GLY A 6 -51.00 -32.65 101.55
CA GLY A 6 -51.35 -32.64 100.12
C GLY A 6 -50.97 -31.34 99.39
N ALA A 7 -50.95 -30.20 100.08
CA ALA A 7 -50.43 -28.95 99.52
C ALA A 7 -48.90 -28.98 99.34
N LEU A 8 -48.17 -29.61 100.28
CA LEU A 8 -46.73 -29.81 100.19
C LEU A 8 -46.37 -30.73 99.02
N ASP A 9 -47.09 -31.85 98.85
CA ASP A 9 -46.89 -32.78 97.73
C ASP A 9 -47.11 -32.11 96.37
N ASN A 10 -48.10 -31.22 96.26
CA ASN A 10 -48.34 -30.45 95.04
C ASN A 10 -47.21 -29.45 94.75
N VAL A 11 -46.66 -28.80 95.79
CA VAL A 11 -45.49 -27.93 95.65
C VAL A 11 -44.26 -28.73 95.21
N VAL A 12 -44.01 -29.89 95.82
CA VAL A 12 -42.89 -30.77 95.44
C VAL A 12 -43.04 -31.24 93.99
N LEU A 13 -44.24 -31.66 93.58
CA LEU A 13 -44.51 -32.05 92.20
C LEU A 13 -44.24 -30.88 91.23
N ARG A 14 -44.75 -29.68 91.55
CA ARG A 14 -44.53 -28.49 90.73
C ARG A 14 -43.05 -28.11 90.63
N VAL A 15 -42.32 -28.15 91.74
CA VAL A 15 -40.87 -27.88 91.76
C VAL A 15 -40.13 -28.93 90.92
N GLY A 16 -40.45 -30.22 91.07
CA GLY A 16 -39.88 -31.29 90.25
C GLY A 16 -40.18 -31.15 88.76
N THR A 17 -41.33 -30.58 88.37
CA THR A 17 -41.63 -30.27 86.96
C THR A 17 -40.93 -29.01 86.42
N GLN A 18 -40.46 -28.13 87.29
CA GLN A 18 -39.73 -26.91 86.92
C GLN A 18 -38.23 -27.15 86.82
N GLU A 19 -37.66 -28.01 87.66
CA GLU A 19 -36.24 -28.37 87.68
C GLU A 19 -35.66 -28.72 86.28
N PRO A 20 -36.24 -29.62 85.47
CA PRO A 20 -35.69 -29.93 84.14
C PRO A 20 -35.84 -28.77 83.13
N LYS A 21 -36.78 -27.86 83.35
CA LYS A 21 -36.92 -26.65 82.51
C LYS A 21 -35.84 -25.64 82.84
N VAL A 22 -35.47 -25.52 84.12
CA VAL A 22 -34.37 -24.66 84.57
C VAL A 22 -33.05 -25.21 84.05
N GLU A 23 -32.79 -26.52 84.21
CA GLU A 23 -31.58 -27.17 83.68
C GLU A 23 -31.45 -27.00 82.15
N LYS A 24 -32.58 -27.13 81.42
CA LYS A 24 -32.61 -26.83 79.99
C LYS A 24 -32.28 -25.37 79.68
N LEU A 25 -32.85 -24.43 80.43
CA LEU A 25 -32.55 -23.00 80.23
C LEU A 25 -31.09 -22.67 80.53
N GLU A 26 -30.49 -23.30 81.53
CA GLU A 26 -29.07 -23.15 81.85
C GLU A 26 -28.18 -23.66 80.72
N THR A 27 -28.49 -24.83 80.16
CA THR A 27 -27.79 -25.39 78.99
C THR A 27 -27.98 -24.55 77.74
N ASP A 28 -29.21 -24.11 77.44
CA ASP A 28 -29.49 -23.22 76.30
C ASP A 28 -28.74 -21.87 76.46
N THR A 29 -28.69 -21.31 77.67
CA THR A 29 -27.95 -20.08 77.96
C THR A 29 -26.45 -20.26 77.80
N HIS A 30 -25.91 -21.40 78.23
CA HIS A 30 -24.50 -21.74 78.02
C HIS A 30 -24.14 -21.86 76.53
N CYS A 31 -24.98 -22.55 75.75
CA CYS A 31 -24.83 -22.66 74.30
C CYS A 31 -24.88 -21.29 73.61
N LEU A 32 -25.80 -20.41 74.01
CA LEU A 32 -25.85 -19.03 73.50
C LEU A 32 -24.58 -18.25 73.87
N GLY A 33 -24.06 -18.43 75.09
CA GLY A 33 -22.79 -17.82 75.52
C GLY A 33 -21.60 -18.25 74.66
N MET A 34 -21.54 -19.53 74.27
CA MET A 34 -20.52 -20.02 73.33
C MET A 34 -20.66 -19.39 71.95
N LEU A 35 -21.87 -19.32 71.41
CA LEU A 35 -22.13 -18.69 70.11
C LEU A 35 -21.74 -17.21 70.12
N ILE A 36 -22.11 -16.46 71.16
CA ILE A 36 -21.72 -15.06 71.32
C ILE A 36 -20.20 -14.92 71.32
N SER A 37 -19.50 -15.79 72.06
CA SER A 37 -18.03 -15.78 72.12
C SER A 37 -17.39 -16.06 70.75
N GLU A 38 -17.96 -16.99 69.97
CA GLU A 38 -17.50 -17.28 68.61
C GLU A 38 -17.69 -16.07 67.69
N TYR A 39 -18.86 -15.44 67.72
CA TYR A 39 -19.13 -14.22 66.95
C TYR A 39 -18.20 -13.06 67.34
N GLU A 40 -17.90 -12.88 68.62
CA GLU A 40 -16.94 -11.86 69.05
C GLU A 40 -15.55 -12.08 68.44
N VAL A 41 -15.07 -13.32 68.38
CA VAL A 41 -13.79 -13.65 67.75
C VAL A 41 -13.82 -13.35 66.25
N ILE A 42 -14.92 -13.71 65.57
CA ILE A 42 -15.11 -13.42 64.14
C ILE A 42 -15.12 -11.90 63.90
N PHE A 43 -15.89 -11.13 64.69
CA PHE A 43 -15.95 -9.68 64.53
C PHE A 43 -14.61 -9.01 64.79
N ARG A 44 -13.87 -9.45 65.82
CA ARG A 44 -12.50 -8.95 66.07
C ARG A 44 -11.57 -9.27 64.91
N SER A 45 -11.69 -10.46 64.30
CA SER A 45 -10.93 -10.82 63.11
C SER A 45 -11.27 -9.89 61.93
N THR A 46 -12.57 -9.72 61.64
CA THR A 46 -13.04 -8.84 60.56
C THR A 46 -12.57 -7.39 60.76
N ALA A 47 -12.64 -6.87 61.99
CA ALA A 47 -12.14 -5.53 62.30
C ALA A 47 -10.64 -5.37 61.98
N LYS A 48 -9.81 -6.34 62.38
CA LYS A 48 -8.37 -6.34 62.03
C LYS A 48 -8.14 -6.45 60.52
N HIS A 49 -8.98 -7.21 59.81
CA HIS A 49 -8.91 -7.28 58.35
C HIS A 49 -9.22 -5.94 57.71
N LEU A 50 -10.27 -5.24 58.17
CA LEU A 50 -10.64 -3.92 57.67
C LEU A 50 -9.54 -2.89 57.93
N GLU A 51 -8.94 -2.87 59.12
CA GLU A 51 -7.80 -1.99 59.42
C GLU A 51 -6.61 -2.23 58.48
N ARG A 52 -6.26 -3.49 58.21
CA ARG A 52 -5.23 -3.85 57.22
C ARG A 52 -5.60 -3.45 55.79
N HIS A 53 -6.88 -3.39 55.46
CA HIS A 53 -7.33 -2.89 54.15
C HIS A 53 -7.23 -1.36 54.07
N ASP A 54 -7.59 -0.65 55.14
CA ASP A 54 -7.48 0.82 55.19
C ASP A 54 -6.04 1.27 55.00
N VAL A 55 -5.08 0.65 55.70
CA VAL A 55 -3.65 0.94 55.52
C VAL A 55 -3.21 0.73 54.06
N ARG A 56 -3.64 -0.37 53.43
CA ARG A 56 -3.32 -0.65 52.02
C ARG A 56 -3.95 0.37 51.07
N VAL A 57 -5.17 0.80 51.33
CA VAL A 57 -5.83 1.85 50.52
C VAL A 57 -5.03 3.16 50.62
N GLN A 58 -4.62 3.57 51.81
CA GLN A 58 -3.79 4.76 51.99
C GLN A 58 -2.43 4.65 51.27
N GLU A 59 -1.80 3.46 51.26
CA GLU A 59 -0.57 3.21 50.50
C GLU A 59 -0.78 3.33 48.99
N PHE A 60 -1.89 2.81 48.48
CA PHE A 60 -2.26 2.97 47.08
C PHE A 60 -2.48 4.44 46.72
N GLU A 61 -3.23 5.19 47.53
CA GLU A 61 -3.46 6.63 47.32
C GLU A 61 -2.15 7.41 47.26
N ARG A 62 -1.23 7.18 48.21
CA ARG A 62 0.10 7.82 48.20
C ARG A 62 0.91 7.45 46.95
N THR A 63 0.75 6.23 46.45
CA THR A 63 1.44 5.78 45.23
C THR A 63 0.85 6.42 43.99
N PHE A 64 -0.47 6.53 43.88
CA PHE A 64 -1.13 7.28 42.81
C PHE A 64 -0.72 8.75 42.79
N GLN A 65 -0.66 9.40 43.96
CA GLN A 65 -0.20 10.78 44.06
C GLN A 65 1.25 10.97 43.59
N ARG A 66 2.14 10.00 43.83
CA ARG A 66 3.52 10.04 43.30
C ARG A 66 3.53 9.88 41.78
N MET A 67 2.78 8.91 41.25
CA MET A 67 2.67 8.71 39.80
C MET A 67 2.08 9.94 39.08
N ASP A 68 1.09 10.60 39.67
CA ASP A 68 0.51 11.82 39.10
C ASP A 68 1.54 12.96 39.04
N LYS A 69 2.36 13.12 40.08
CA LYS A 69 3.47 14.09 40.08
C LYS A 69 4.51 13.78 39.01
N GLU A 70 4.90 12.51 38.87
CA GLU A 70 5.85 12.07 37.83
C GLU A 70 5.28 12.30 36.42
N ARG A 71 4.00 11.97 36.21
CA ARG A 71 3.30 12.24 34.94
C ARG A 71 3.29 13.73 34.61
N ASP A 72 3.02 14.59 35.60
CA ASP A 72 2.97 16.03 35.37
C ASP A 72 4.36 16.62 35.12
N ALA A 73 5.40 16.11 35.77
CA ALA A 73 6.79 16.43 35.46
C ALA A 73 7.15 16.02 34.02
N LEU A 74 6.82 14.78 33.61
CA LEU A 74 7.05 14.30 32.25
C LEU A 74 6.31 15.15 31.21
N ARG A 75 5.07 15.55 31.48
CA ARG A 75 4.31 16.46 30.60
C ARG A 75 5.00 17.82 30.47
N ALA A 76 5.57 18.35 31.55
CA ALA A 76 6.32 19.61 31.51
C ALA A 76 7.60 19.46 30.67
N GLU A 77 8.34 18.37 30.83
CA GLU A 77 9.53 18.06 30.02
C GLU A 77 9.18 17.94 28.53
N VAL A 78 8.11 17.22 28.19
CA VAL A 78 7.65 17.09 26.80
C VAL A 78 7.28 18.45 26.20
N ARG A 79 6.62 19.34 26.96
CA ARG A 79 6.34 20.71 26.50
C ARG A 79 7.62 21.48 26.23
N SER A 80 8.59 21.42 27.16
CA SER A 80 9.91 22.06 26.99
C SER A 80 10.65 21.54 25.76
N ILE A 81 10.68 20.23 25.55
CA ILE A 81 11.31 19.62 24.36
C ILE A 81 10.59 20.10 23.09
N ASN A 82 9.26 20.11 23.09
CA ASN A 82 8.49 20.59 21.95
C ASN A 82 8.78 22.06 21.63
N GLU A 83 8.90 22.92 22.65
CA GLU A 83 9.32 24.32 22.49
C GLU A 83 10.73 24.43 21.91
N GLN A 84 11.69 23.65 22.41
CA GLN A 84 13.06 23.60 21.87
C GLN A 84 13.08 23.12 20.42
N VAL A 85 12.30 22.08 20.08
CA VAL A 85 12.18 21.59 18.70
C VAL A 85 11.58 22.65 17.80
N ASN A 86 10.52 23.35 18.24
CA ASN A 86 9.91 24.44 17.48
C ASN A 86 10.87 25.62 17.28
N TYR A 87 11.65 25.97 18.30
CA TYR A 87 12.71 26.98 18.17
C TYR A 87 13.80 26.51 17.19
N LEU A 88 14.21 25.25 17.28
CA LEU A 88 15.24 24.69 16.41
C LEU A 88 14.78 24.64 14.96
N THR A 89 13.54 24.21 14.70
CA THR A 89 12.98 24.13 13.34
C THR A 89 12.85 25.50 12.72
N THR A 90 12.32 26.50 13.46
CA THR A 90 12.21 27.87 12.95
C THR A 90 13.57 28.51 12.70
N VAL A 91 14.47 28.52 13.69
CA VAL A 91 15.77 29.20 13.56
C VAL A 91 16.71 28.49 12.57
N LYS A 92 16.75 27.15 12.57
CA LYS A 92 17.61 26.44 11.60
C LYS A 92 17.04 26.49 10.19
N ALA A 93 15.72 26.41 9.99
CA ALA A 93 15.13 26.57 8.68
C ALA A 93 15.42 27.96 8.12
N ASP A 94 15.18 29.02 8.91
CA ASP A 94 15.46 30.39 8.48
C ASP A 94 16.94 30.61 8.15
N LYS A 95 17.86 30.05 8.94
CA LYS A 95 19.29 30.15 8.66
C LYS A 95 19.71 29.42 7.38
N VAL A 96 19.17 28.22 7.13
CA VAL A 96 19.46 27.45 5.92
C VAL A 96 18.87 28.16 4.69
N ASP A 97 17.66 28.69 4.79
CA ASP A 97 17.01 29.42 3.70
C ASP A 97 17.75 30.73 3.37
N VAL A 98 18.19 31.48 4.38
CA VAL A 98 19.01 32.68 4.17
C VAL A 98 20.37 32.33 3.57
N GLN A 99 21.03 31.27 4.05
CA GLN A 99 22.34 30.85 3.53
C GLN A 99 22.24 30.37 2.07
N THR A 100 21.19 29.61 1.73
CA THR A 100 20.99 29.12 0.37
C THR A 100 20.71 30.26 -0.61
N GLU A 101 19.90 31.25 -0.23
CA GLU A 101 19.64 32.42 -1.08
C GLU A 101 20.88 33.31 -1.23
N LEU A 102 21.69 33.49 -0.18
CA LEU A 102 22.97 34.20 -0.26
C LEU A 102 23.96 33.49 -1.20
N ASN A 103 24.09 32.17 -1.10
CA ASN A 103 24.94 31.38 -2.00
C ASN A 103 24.44 31.49 -3.46
N ARG A 104 23.12 31.44 -3.68
CA ARG A 104 22.53 31.58 -5.02
C ARG A 104 22.81 32.96 -5.62
N ARG A 105 22.70 34.03 -4.81
CA ARG A 105 23.04 35.40 -5.23
C ARG A 105 24.52 35.55 -5.54
N ALA A 106 25.39 35.02 -4.69
CA ALA A 106 26.84 35.03 -4.90
C ALA A 106 27.23 34.29 -6.19
N LEU A 107 26.62 33.13 -6.46
CA LEU A 107 26.81 32.40 -7.72
C LEU A 107 26.32 33.23 -8.92
N GLY A 108 25.16 33.87 -8.83
CA GLY A 108 24.64 34.76 -9.88
C GLY A 108 25.60 35.90 -10.20
N THR A 109 26.16 36.55 -9.17
CA THR A 109 27.16 37.61 -9.35
C THR A 109 28.48 37.08 -9.92
N ASP A 110 28.94 35.90 -9.50
CA ASP A 110 30.17 35.28 -10.00
C ASP A 110 30.03 34.87 -11.47
N MET A 111 28.89 34.30 -11.87
CA MET A 111 28.59 34.01 -13.28
C MET A 111 28.52 35.28 -14.14
N GLN A 112 27.95 36.36 -13.60
CA GLN A 112 27.87 37.65 -14.28
C GLN A 112 29.23 38.34 -14.42
N GLN A 113 30.17 38.06 -13.50
CA GLN A 113 31.55 38.55 -13.57
C GLN A 113 32.46 37.69 -14.46
N ARG A 114 32.25 36.37 -14.52
CA ARG A 114 33.18 35.43 -15.19
C ARG A 114 32.90 35.15 -16.66
N VAL A 115 31.70 35.43 -17.18
CA VAL A 115 31.42 35.24 -18.61
C VAL A 115 30.74 36.48 -19.18
N PRO A 116 31.44 37.28 -20.00
CA PRO A 116 30.80 38.37 -20.73
C PRO A 116 29.64 37.81 -21.56
N TYR A 117 28.47 38.45 -21.46
CA TYR A 117 27.24 37.99 -22.12
C TYR A 117 27.39 37.76 -23.63
N THR A 118 28.38 38.43 -24.25
CA THR A 118 28.78 38.24 -25.65
C THR A 118 29.35 36.84 -25.91
N VAL A 119 30.25 36.34 -25.07
CA VAL A 119 30.91 35.03 -25.21
C VAL A 119 29.92 33.87 -25.05
N PHE A 120 28.94 34.02 -24.15
CA PHE A 120 27.86 33.05 -23.99
C PHE A 120 26.93 33.02 -25.22
N ASN A 121 26.58 34.19 -25.76
CA ASN A 121 25.76 34.25 -26.97
C ASN A 121 26.50 33.72 -28.20
N ASP A 122 27.81 33.93 -28.30
CA ASP A 122 28.61 33.43 -29.42
C ASP A 122 28.71 31.91 -29.39
N THR A 123 28.96 31.31 -28.22
CA THR A 123 28.93 29.84 -28.07
C THR A 123 27.53 29.25 -28.31
N GLY A 124 26.47 29.93 -27.88
CA GLY A 124 25.08 29.54 -28.19
C GLY A 124 24.76 29.59 -29.68
N ARG A 125 25.24 30.61 -30.40
CA ARG A 125 25.10 30.72 -31.87
C ARG A 125 25.90 29.65 -32.59
N ASP A 126 27.13 29.38 -32.18
CA ASP A 126 27.99 28.38 -32.80
C ASP A 126 27.42 26.97 -32.61
N LEU A 127 26.90 26.65 -31.41
CA LEU A 127 26.20 25.40 -31.16
C LEU A 127 24.95 25.27 -32.04
N THR A 128 24.17 26.33 -32.17
CA THR A 128 22.97 26.34 -33.03
C THR A 128 23.34 26.08 -34.49
N ARG A 129 24.42 26.71 -35.00
CA ARG A 129 24.93 26.50 -36.36
C ARG A 129 25.40 25.06 -36.58
N MET A 130 26.11 24.49 -35.61
CA MET A 130 26.57 23.10 -35.67
C MET A 130 25.38 22.12 -35.70
N VAL A 131 24.36 22.35 -34.87
CA VAL A 131 23.15 21.52 -34.85
C VAL A 131 22.39 21.59 -36.18
N THR A 132 22.30 22.77 -36.80
CA THR A 132 21.66 22.90 -38.12
C THR A 132 22.45 22.17 -39.20
N GLN A 133 23.78 22.30 -39.20
CA GLN A 133 24.64 21.61 -40.16
C GLN A 133 24.52 20.08 -40.04
N LEU A 134 24.57 19.54 -38.81
CA LEU A 134 24.39 18.10 -38.59
C LEU A 134 23.02 17.59 -39.05
N ARG A 135 21.97 18.42 -38.97
CA ARG A 135 20.64 18.06 -39.49
C ARG A 135 20.60 18.01 -41.02
N GLU A 136 21.30 18.92 -41.69
CA GLU A 136 21.41 18.93 -43.14
C GLU A 136 22.20 17.71 -43.64
N GLU A 137 23.34 17.40 -43.02
CA GLU A 137 24.16 16.21 -43.33
C GLU A 137 23.36 14.91 -43.11
N LEU A 138 22.60 14.82 -42.01
CA LEU A 138 21.74 13.66 -41.74
C LEU A 138 20.65 13.51 -42.82
N HIS A 139 20.10 14.63 -43.31
CA HIS A 139 19.08 14.60 -44.35
C HIS A 139 19.65 14.14 -45.70
N GLU A 140 20.86 14.56 -46.04
CA GLU A 140 21.56 14.12 -47.25
C GLU A 140 21.84 12.61 -47.22
N VAL A 141 22.31 12.08 -46.09
CA VAL A 141 22.54 10.65 -45.92
C VAL A 141 21.25 9.84 -46.06
N ASP A 142 20.13 10.31 -45.49
CA ASP A 142 18.83 9.65 -45.63
C ASP A 142 18.33 9.62 -47.09
N GLN A 143 18.49 10.72 -47.83
CA GLN A 143 18.14 10.76 -49.26
C GLN A 143 19.00 9.80 -50.09
N ASN A 144 20.31 9.74 -49.81
CA ASN A 144 21.23 8.82 -50.48
C ASN A 144 20.86 7.35 -50.20
N LEU A 145 20.54 7.01 -48.95
CA LEU A 145 20.10 5.66 -48.59
C LEU A 145 18.80 5.26 -49.31
N LYS A 146 17.81 6.14 -49.37
CA LYS A 146 16.56 5.90 -50.11
C LYS A 146 16.82 5.66 -51.60
N THR A 147 17.74 6.41 -52.20
CA THR A 147 18.12 6.26 -53.59
C THR A 147 18.81 4.91 -53.84
N VAL A 148 19.77 4.54 -52.99
CA VAL A 148 20.45 3.23 -53.06
C VAL A 148 19.46 2.09 -52.86
N GLN A 149 18.54 2.20 -51.89
CA GLN A 149 17.51 1.21 -51.66
C GLN A 149 16.61 1.04 -52.89
N TYR A 150 16.18 2.14 -53.50
CA TYR A 150 15.38 2.11 -54.72
C TYR A 150 16.11 1.40 -55.87
N GLU A 151 17.37 1.77 -56.15
CA GLU A 151 18.16 1.12 -57.20
C GLU A 151 18.44 -0.36 -56.91
N LEU A 152 18.64 -0.73 -55.64
CA LEU A 152 18.83 -2.12 -55.24
C LEU A 152 17.54 -2.95 -55.43
N VAL A 153 16.40 -2.43 -55.00
CA VAL A 153 15.08 -3.08 -55.20
C VAL A 153 14.77 -3.22 -56.69
N LYS A 154 14.99 -2.16 -57.47
CA LYS A 154 14.82 -2.17 -58.93
C LYS A 154 15.76 -3.18 -59.61
N GLY A 155 17.03 -3.22 -59.21
CA GLY A 155 18.02 -4.19 -59.70
C GLY A 155 17.68 -5.64 -59.32
N LEU A 156 17.17 -5.88 -58.11
CA LEU A 156 16.68 -7.19 -57.68
C LEU A 156 15.45 -7.62 -58.47
N GLY A 157 14.49 -6.72 -58.70
CA GLY A 157 13.33 -6.98 -59.55
C GLY A 157 13.72 -7.39 -60.97
N ALA A 158 14.66 -6.67 -61.58
CA ALA A 158 15.18 -6.98 -62.91
C ALA A 158 15.93 -8.33 -62.97
N LYS A 159 16.71 -8.68 -61.93
CA LYS A 159 17.44 -9.96 -61.86
C LYS A 159 16.51 -11.16 -61.63
N ALA A 160 15.54 -11.04 -60.72
CA ALA A 160 14.55 -12.09 -60.47
C ALA A 160 13.70 -12.35 -61.71
N SER A 161 13.18 -11.30 -62.36
CA SER A 161 12.35 -11.46 -63.56
C SER A 161 13.09 -12.09 -64.74
N ALA A 162 14.39 -11.83 -64.90
CA ALA A 162 15.16 -12.37 -66.03
C ALA A 162 15.61 -13.82 -65.82
N HIS A 163 16.06 -14.17 -64.61
CA HIS A 163 16.56 -15.52 -64.34
C HIS A 163 15.42 -16.54 -64.22
N ASP A 164 14.34 -16.18 -63.50
CA ASP A 164 13.21 -17.09 -63.25
C ASP A 164 12.45 -17.40 -64.54
N VAL A 165 12.23 -16.41 -65.42
CA VAL A 165 11.58 -16.63 -66.72
C VAL A 165 12.43 -17.52 -67.64
N THR A 166 13.76 -17.41 -67.58
CA THR A 166 14.67 -18.24 -68.37
C THR A 166 14.70 -19.68 -67.85
N GLN A 167 14.68 -19.88 -66.53
CA GLN A 167 14.63 -21.20 -65.91
C GLN A 167 13.29 -21.90 -66.14
N ILE A 168 12.17 -21.17 -66.00
CA ILE A 168 10.82 -21.67 -66.31
C ILE A 168 10.73 -22.05 -67.79
N ARG A 169 11.22 -21.21 -68.72
CA ARG A 169 11.28 -21.58 -70.15
C ARG A 169 12.08 -22.86 -70.40
N LYS A 170 13.25 -23.01 -69.78
CA LYS A 170 14.06 -24.25 -69.92
C LYS A 170 13.32 -25.48 -69.38
N GLN A 171 12.68 -25.36 -68.22
CA GLN A 171 11.88 -26.45 -67.65
C GLN A 171 10.66 -26.79 -68.51
N LEU A 172 9.97 -25.78 -69.05
CA LEU A 172 8.82 -25.95 -69.94
C LEU A 172 9.22 -26.63 -71.26
N VAL A 173 10.32 -26.21 -71.88
CA VAL A 173 10.87 -26.85 -73.09
C VAL A 173 11.25 -28.31 -72.80
N GLY A 174 11.88 -28.58 -71.66
CA GLY A 174 12.21 -29.93 -71.23
C GLY A 174 10.98 -30.81 -70.97
N ALA A 175 9.93 -30.24 -70.37
CA ALA A 175 8.66 -30.93 -70.13
C ALA A 175 7.92 -31.24 -71.44
N LEU A 176 7.83 -30.26 -72.36
CA LEU A 176 7.24 -30.43 -73.69
C LEU A 176 7.98 -31.49 -74.50
N GLY A 177 9.32 -31.49 -74.47
CA GLY A 177 10.12 -32.52 -75.14
C GLY A 177 9.87 -33.93 -74.60
N ARG A 178 9.74 -34.09 -73.28
CA ARG A 178 9.38 -35.38 -72.66
C ARG A 178 7.97 -35.82 -73.05
N TRP A 179 7.01 -34.89 -73.06
CA TRP A 179 5.62 -35.18 -73.44
C TRP A 179 5.51 -35.60 -74.91
N GLN A 180 6.14 -34.88 -75.85
CA GLN A 180 6.17 -35.26 -77.26
C GLN A 180 6.87 -36.60 -77.50
N LYS A 181 7.90 -36.93 -76.70
CA LYS A 181 8.55 -38.25 -76.77
C LYS A 181 7.59 -39.35 -76.34
N MET A 182 6.86 -39.16 -75.24
CA MET A 182 5.84 -40.12 -74.80
C MET A 182 4.69 -40.23 -75.80
N GLU A 183 4.25 -39.13 -76.40
CA GLU A 183 3.22 -39.13 -77.44
C GLU A 183 3.65 -39.92 -78.67
N LYS A 184 4.89 -39.74 -79.14
CA LYS A 184 5.47 -40.54 -80.23
C LYS A 184 5.66 -42.01 -79.86
N GLU A 185 6.12 -42.31 -78.65
CA GLU A 185 6.25 -43.68 -78.15
C GLU A 185 4.88 -44.37 -78.01
N GLN A 186 3.85 -43.63 -77.58
CA GLN A 186 2.49 -44.12 -77.48
C GLN A 186 1.87 -44.34 -78.85
N GLN A 187 2.03 -43.39 -79.79
CA GLN A 187 1.63 -43.57 -81.19
C GLN A 187 2.30 -44.77 -81.83
N ALA A 188 3.61 -44.94 -81.64
CA ALA A 188 4.34 -46.12 -82.11
C ALA A 188 3.81 -47.42 -81.49
N ARG A 189 3.48 -47.43 -80.20
CA ARG A 189 2.86 -48.60 -79.54
C ARG A 189 1.45 -48.90 -80.04
N THR A 190 0.60 -47.89 -80.28
CA THR A 190 -0.75 -48.09 -80.82
C THR A 190 -0.77 -48.51 -82.28
N VAL A 191 0.26 -48.18 -83.07
CA VAL A 191 0.37 -48.64 -84.47
C VAL A 191 0.93 -50.07 -84.56
N ILE A 192 1.70 -50.53 -83.56
CA ILE A 192 2.32 -51.87 -83.55
C ILE A 192 1.43 -52.94 -82.94
N MET A 193 0.51 -52.60 -82.03
CA MET A 193 -0.47 -53.57 -81.50
C MET A 193 -1.84 -53.39 -82.15
N GLY A 194 -1.88 -53.68 -83.46
CA GLY A 194 -3.03 -54.34 -84.04
C GLY A 194 -3.14 -55.77 -83.48
N ASP A 195 -4.37 -56.15 -83.16
CA ASP A 195 -4.83 -57.48 -82.74
C ASP A 195 -4.47 -57.93 -81.31
N SER A 196 -5.36 -57.63 -80.34
CA SER A 196 -6.30 -58.64 -79.82
C SER A 196 -6.90 -58.28 -78.44
N SER A 197 -8.23 -58.41 -78.38
CA SER A 197 -9.04 -58.83 -77.22
C SER A 197 -9.51 -57.79 -76.19
N SER A 198 -10.72 -57.28 -76.49
CA SER A 198 -11.88 -57.10 -75.60
C SER A 198 -11.78 -57.62 -74.16
N SER A 199 -12.06 -56.74 -73.19
CA SER A 199 -13.17 -56.83 -72.21
C SER A 199 -12.85 -55.85 -71.05
N ALA A 200 -13.63 -54.79 -70.95
CA ALA A 200 -14.69 -54.65 -69.93
C ALA A 200 -14.15 -54.14 -68.58
N VAL A 201 -14.59 -52.93 -68.22
CA VAL A 201 -15.49 -52.69 -67.06
C VAL A 201 -14.69 -52.34 -65.81
N THR A 202 -14.50 -51.05 -65.53
CA THR A 202 -15.25 -50.31 -64.51
C THR A 202 -15.40 -51.04 -63.18
N THR A 203 -14.59 -50.63 -62.20
CA THR A 203 -14.88 -50.67 -60.76
C THR A 203 -14.05 -49.53 -60.13
N ILE A 204 -14.63 -48.50 -59.52
CA ILE A 204 -15.44 -48.51 -58.28
C ILE A 204 -14.59 -48.99 -57.09
N CYS A 205 -14.36 -48.07 -56.15
CA CYS A 205 -14.48 -48.21 -54.69
C CYS A 205 -13.51 -47.22 -54.06
N ASP A 206 -14.00 -46.10 -53.52
CA ASP A 206 -14.71 -45.99 -52.24
C ASP A 206 -13.93 -46.54 -51.06
N THR A 207 -13.67 -45.65 -50.10
CA THR A 207 -13.87 -45.85 -48.65
C THR A 207 -13.49 -44.53 -47.97
N SER A 208 -14.46 -43.65 -47.75
CA SER A 208 -15.27 -43.52 -46.52
C SER A 208 -14.46 -43.01 -45.31
N SER A 209 -14.54 -41.70 -45.07
CA SER A 209 -14.11 -41.06 -43.82
C SER A 209 -15.37 -40.75 -42.99
N ASP A 210 -15.64 -41.61 -42.00
CA ASP A 210 -16.72 -41.40 -41.04
C ASP A 210 -16.30 -40.42 -39.95
N SER A 211 -16.88 -39.22 -39.98
CA SER A 211 -16.80 -38.22 -38.92
C SER A 211 -17.94 -38.40 -37.91
N SER A 212 -17.63 -38.73 -36.66
CA SER A 212 -18.60 -38.74 -35.56
C SER A 212 -18.67 -37.36 -34.87
N LYS A 213 -19.85 -36.76 -34.84
CA LYS A 213 -20.16 -35.47 -34.18
C LYS A 213 -20.71 -35.72 -32.78
N CYS A 214 -20.36 -34.87 -31.82
CA CYS A 214 -20.95 -34.89 -30.47
C CYS A 214 -22.44 -34.51 -30.54
N LEU A 215 -23.33 -35.44 -30.17
CA LEU A 215 -24.79 -35.31 -30.28
C LEU A 215 -25.42 -34.30 -29.31
N THR A 216 -24.65 -33.64 -28.45
CA THR A 216 -25.18 -32.66 -27.48
C THR A 216 -24.81 -31.21 -27.81
N CYS A 217 -23.84 -30.97 -28.70
CA CYS A 217 -23.50 -29.60 -29.13
C CYS A 217 -23.12 -29.45 -30.61
N GLY A 218 -23.07 -30.54 -31.40
CA GLY A 218 -22.89 -30.48 -32.85
C GLY A 218 -21.54 -29.95 -33.34
N ILE A 219 -20.59 -29.67 -32.45
CA ILE A 219 -19.28 -29.13 -32.81
C ILE A 219 -18.33 -30.27 -33.18
N GLN A 220 -17.73 -30.14 -34.38
CA GLN A 220 -16.77 -31.05 -34.96
C GLN A 220 -15.36 -30.61 -34.53
N THR A 221 -14.70 -31.36 -33.65
CA THR A 221 -13.33 -31.07 -33.22
C THR A 221 -12.35 -31.75 -34.16
N THR A 222 -11.81 -31.01 -35.13
CA THR A 222 -10.60 -31.41 -35.86
C THR A 222 -9.38 -30.99 -35.04
N LEU A 223 -8.53 -31.96 -34.72
CA LEU A 223 -7.42 -31.86 -33.79
C LEU A 223 -6.18 -31.36 -34.54
N GLU A 224 -6.02 -30.05 -34.70
CA GLU A 224 -4.73 -29.44 -35.04
C GLU A 224 -4.53 -28.15 -34.23
N GLY A 225 -3.38 -28.04 -33.59
CA GLY A 225 -3.15 -27.18 -32.43
C GLY A 225 -2.56 -25.79 -32.69
N SER A 226 -2.40 -25.11 -31.55
CA SER A 226 -1.47 -24.01 -31.27
C SER A 226 -1.85 -22.59 -31.72
N ARG A 227 -2.47 -21.83 -30.81
CA ARG A 227 -1.99 -20.48 -30.43
C ARG A 227 -2.58 -20.03 -29.08
N THR A 228 -1.69 -19.49 -28.27
CA THR A 228 -1.85 -19.05 -26.88
C THR A 228 -2.58 -17.71 -26.77
N VAL A 229 -3.73 -17.68 -26.11
CA VAL A 229 -4.28 -16.49 -25.44
C VAL A 229 -4.95 -16.96 -24.15
N VAL A 230 -4.32 -16.69 -23.00
CA VAL A 230 -4.91 -16.94 -21.68
C VAL A 230 -5.68 -15.68 -21.25
N PRO A 231 -6.99 -15.76 -20.96
CA PRO A 231 -7.70 -14.72 -20.23
C PRO A 231 -7.72 -15.07 -18.73
N ALA A 232 -7.26 -14.17 -17.87
CA ALA A 232 -7.44 -14.29 -16.43
C ALA A 232 -8.09 -13.01 -15.87
N LYS A 233 -9.39 -13.09 -15.60
CA LYS A 233 -10.15 -12.13 -14.77
C LYS A 233 -11.02 -12.93 -13.82
N PHE A 234 -10.69 -12.93 -12.53
CA PHE A 234 -11.54 -13.21 -11.36
C PHE A 234 -10.62 -12.99 -10.13
N VAL A 235 -10.66 -11.89 -9.36
CA VAL A 235 -11.49 -11.53 -8.18
C VAL A 235 -10.64 -10.50 -7.36
N PRO A 236 -11.12 -9.63 -6.41
CA PRO A 236 -12.41 -8.97 -6.16
C PRO A 236 -12.33 -7.41 -6.13
N VAL A 237 -13.50 -6.79 -6.13
CA VAL A 237 -13.74 -5.35 -5.96
C VAL A 237 -13.57 -4.95 -4.49
N ASN A 238 -12.61 -4.06 -4.19
CA ASN A 238 -12.60 -3.27 -2.96
C ASN A 238 -12.69 -1.78 -3.28
N ARG A 239 -13.72 -1.15 -2.70
CA ARG A 239 -14.02 0.28 -2.77
C ARG A 239 -12.87 1.12 -2.22
N ILE A 240 -12.26 1.96 -3.06
CA ILE A 240 -11.52 3.15 -2.61
C ILE A 240 -12.02 4.35 -3.43
N LYS A 241 -12.47 5.37 -2.70
CA LYS A 241 -13.02 6.63 -3.22
C LYS A 241 -11.99 7.35 -4.10
N HIS A 242 -12.32 7.62 -5.36
CA HIS A 242 -11.58 8.55 -6.20
C HIS A 242 -12.06 9.98 -5.94
N GLY A 243 -11.28 10.73 -5.17
CA GLY A 243 -11.28 12.19 -5.18
C GLY A 243 -10.18 12.70 -6.12
N ALA A 244 -10.57 13.54 -7.08
CA ALA A 244 -9.74 14.46 -7.87
C ALA A 244 -8.62 13.87 -8.74
N ARG A 245 -8.95 13.68 -10.02
CA ARG A 245 -8.02 13.82 -11.16
C ARG A 245 -7.38 15.21 -11.11
N ASN A 246 -6.06 15.29 -11.28
CA ASN A 246 -5.41 16.41 -11.95
C ASN A 246 -4.32 15.85 -12.88
N ALA A 247 -4.63 15.84 -14.17
CA ALA A 247 -3.65 15.70 -15.24
C ALA A 247 -3.03 17.09 -15.47
N GLY A 248 -1.74 17.24 -15.20
CA GLY A 248 -0.99 18.47 -15.44
C GLY A 248 -0.04 18.30 -16.62
N GLY A 249 -0.45 18.81 -17.78
CA GLY A 249 0.41 18.98 -18.95
C GLY A 249 1.39 20.17 -18.79
N MET A 250 2.37 20.24 -19.70
CA MET A 250 3.58 21.07 -19.63
C MET A 250 3.38 22.60 -19.77
N HIS A 251 2.20 23.14 -19.48
CA HIS A 251 1.91 24.58 -19.56
C HIS A 251 1.12 25.14 -18.37
N THR A 252 1.34 24.62 -17.16
CA THR A 252 0.84 25.27 -15.94
C THR A 252 1.83 26.35 -15.50
N LYS A 253 1.52 27.62 -15.80
CA LYS A 253 2.19 28.76 -15.16
C LYS A 253 1.80 28.76 -13.68
N CYS A 254 2.71 28.29 -12.83
CA CYS A 254 2.59 28.48 -11.38
C CYS A 254 2.73 29.96 -11.05
N VAL A 255 1.59 30.62 -10.79
CA VAL A 255 1.59 31.91 -10.08
C VAL A 255 2.02 31.62 -8.63
N PRO A 256 3.06 32.28 -8.10
CA PRO A 256 3.45 32.09 -6.71
C PRO A 256 2.33 32.57 -5.77
N PRO A 257 2.08 31.90 -4.64
CA PRO A 257 1.11 32.39 -3.67
C PRO A 257 1.56 33.77 -3.15
N GLU A 258 0.67 34.74 -3.27
CA GLU A 258 0.83 36.10 -2.78
C GLU A 258 1.10 36.06 -1.27
N LYS A 259 2.33 36.38 -0.87
CA LYS A 259 2.68 36.53 0.55
C LYS A 259 1.99 37.79 1.06
N VAL A 260 0.80 37.63 1.64
CA VAL A 260 0.18 38.67 2.43
C VAL A 260 1.01 38.84 3.70
N PHE A 261 1.96 39.77 3.67
CA PHE A 261 2.58 40.30 4.87
C PHE A 261 1.47 40.98 5.68
N ARG A 262 1.00 40.32 6.74
CA ARG A 262 0.30 41.03 7.81
C ARG A 262 1.33 41.93 8.49
N THR A 263 1.35 43.20 8.12
CA THR A 263 1.92 44.26 8.95
C THR A 263 1.15 44.26 10.26
N GLY A 264 1.73 43.65 11.28
CA GLY A 264 1.27 43.78 12.65
C GLY A 264 1.40 45.25 13.06
N SER A 265 0.27 45.84 13.46
CA SER A 265 0.21 47.16 14.05
C SER A 265 1.15 47.23 15.25
N LEU A 266 2.16 48.10 15.17
CA LEU A 266 3.02 48.50 16.27
C LEU A 266 2.17 49.22 17.33
N GLY A 267 1.72 48.46 18.33
CA GLY A 267 1.16 48.98 19.57
C GLY A 267 2.26 49.65 20.39
N VAL A 268 2.21 50.98 20.39
CA VAL A 268 2.95 51.96 21.20
C VAL A 268 3.40 51.42 22.58
N VAL A 269 4.72 51.33 22.75
CA VAL A 269 5.38 51.23 24.06
C VAL A 269 5.25 52.58 24.76
N LYS A 270 4.44 52.64 25.81
CA LYS A 270 4.37 53.81 26.71
C LYS A 270 5.36 53.60 27.87
N LYS A 271 6.43 54.38 27.86
CA LYS A 271 7.48 54.47 28.88
C LYS A 271 7.19 55.69 29.76
N ALA A 272 7.02 55.50 31.07
CA ALA A 272 6.98 56.52 32.13
C ALA A 272 6.58 55.80 33.45
N THR A 273 7.20 55.93 34.63
CA THR A 273 8.32 56.75 35.11
C THR A 273 8.78 56.09 36.41
N GLN A 274 10.08 55.92 36.61
CA GLN A 274 10.67 55.73 37.94
C GLN A 274 10.36 56.98 38.78
N HIS A 275 9.72 56.83 39.93
CA HIS A 275 9.84 57.80 41.01
C HIS A 275 10.35 57.10 42.26
N GLU A 276 11.60 57.41 42.53
CA GLU A 276 12.36 57.17 43.73
C GLU A 276 11.64 57.77 44.95
N LYS A 277 11.48 56.98 46.02
CA LYS A 277 11.34 57.49 47.40
C LYS A 277 11.93 56.50 48.39
N ARG A 278 13.13 56.86 48.85
CA ARG A 278 13.75 56.46 50.12
C ARG A 278 12.87 56.92 51.30
N ALA A 279 12.66 56.01 52.24
CA ALA A 279 12.49 56.23 53.68
C ALA A 279 12.48 54.83 54.32
N ASP A 280 13.60 54.37 54.86
CA ASP A 280 14.01 54.49 56.27
C ASP A 280 13.59 53.27 57.10
N GLN A 281 14.61 52.61 57.65
CA GLN A 281 14.70 52.02 58.99
C GLN A 281 13.55 51.13 59.48
N GLN A 282 13.83 49.84 59.69
CA GLN A 282 14.00 49.32 61.06
C GLN A 282 14.51 47.87 61.05
N TRP A 283 15.73 47.68 61.52
CA TRP A 283 16.16 46.42 62.14
C TRP A 283 15.59 46.39 63.56
N LYS A 284 14.93 45.29 63.94
CA LYS A 284 14.84 44.83 65.33
C LYS A 284 15.03 43.32 65.36
N PHE A 285 15.97 42.96 66.22
CA PHE A 285 16.30 41.68 66.84
C PHE A 285 15.36 40.50 66.60
#